data_AF-A0A1F7WS42-F1
#
_entry.id   AF-A0A1F7WS42-F1
#
_cell.length_a   1.000
_cell.length_b   1.000
_cell.length_c   1.000
_cell.angle_alpha   90.00
_cell.angle_beta   90.00
_cell.angle_gamma   90.00
#
_symmetry.space_group_name_H-M   'P 1'
#
loop_
_entity.id
_entity.type
_entity.pdbx_description
1 polymer ?
#
loop_
_entity_poly.entity_id
_entity_poly.type
_entity_poly.pdbx_seq_one_letter_code
_entity_poly.pdbx_strand_id
1 'polypeptide(L)'
;MKNIPNKEMQEIVGTHLITICDATKKGARIIDRLIKRNIDNRKAFIEQLEFLSMKEYKSRKKEIEFKLKGYWKRYKLLISVLHKFYTKRQQVVHNITTTVGRNVLARRLSGNTTYTGIVNYCAVGDNNTAAVIGDATLGNETSRKVLSSGTYSSNIAYLETFFDATEAVDTHEEYGFYIDGGAGANTGQLFNRFTATTVKSNVETMNIQSIVTFNDA
;
A
#
# COMPACT_ATOMS: atom_id res chain seq x y z
N MET A 1 -6.16 -14.17 -41.38
CA MET A 1 -5.92 -13.47 -40.10
C MET A 1 -4.48 -13.73 -39.72
N LYS A 2 -3.63 -12.68 -39.68
CA LYS A 2 -2.22 -12.83 -39.29
C LYS A 2 -2.17 -13.07 -37.77
N ASN A 3 -1.57 -14.18 -37.35
CA ASN A 3 -1.17 -14.41 -35.96
C ASN A 3 -0.22 -13.28 -35.56
N ILE A 4 -0.70 -12.38 -34.72
CA ILE A 4 0.15 -11.40 -34.04
C ILE A 4 0.99 -12.21 -33.05
N PRO A 5 2.33 -12.19 -33.14
CA PRO A 5 3.18 -12.85 -32.15
C PRO A 5 2.82 -12.33 -30.76
N ASN A 6 2.74 -13.23 -29.79
CA ASN A 6 2.51 -12.94 -28.37
C ASN A 6 3.71 -12.15 -27.82
N LYS A 7 3.81 -10.88 -28.21
CA LYS A 7 4.70 -9.89 -27.62
C LYS A 7 4.17 -9.71 -26.21
N GLU A 8 4.95 -10.19 -25.23
CA GLU A 8 4.83 -9.94 -23.79
C GLU A 8 3.61 -9.08 -23.49
N MET A 9 2.50 -9.73 -23.11
CA MET A 9 1.26 -9.07 -22.72
C MET A 9 1.65 -7.91 -21.79
N GLN A 10 1.56 -6.67 -22.29
CA GLN A 10 2.27 -5.53 -21.72
C GLN A 10 1.82 -5.33 -20.26
N GLU A 11 2.63 -5.84 -19.34
CA GLU A 11 2.24 -5.92 -17.93
C GLU A 11 2.35 -4.52 -17.32
N ILE A 12 1.40 -4.16 -16.46
CA ILE A 12 1.57 -3.00 -15.59
C ILE A 12 2.71 -3.35 -14.64
N VAL A 13 3.91 -2.85 -14.93
CA VAL A 13 5.10 -3.09 -14.13
C VAL A 13 5.11 -2.12 -12.96
N GLY A 14 5.31 -2.64 -11.75
CA GLY A 14 5.63 -1.83 -10.60
C GLY A 14 6.91 -2.30 -9.92
N THR A 15 7.35 -1.49 -8.96
CA THR A 15 8.48 -1.79 -8.09
C THR A 15 7.99 -1.71 -6.65
N HIS A 16 8.36 -2.72 -5.87
CA HIS A 16 8.09 -2.78 -4.46
C HIS A 16 9.35 -2.61 -3.65
N LEU A 17 9.18 -1.95 -2.52
CA LEU A 17 10.23 -1.73 -1.57
C LEU A 17 9.79 -2.20 -0.20
N ILE A 18 10.51 -3.16 0.36
CA ILE A 18 10.38 -3.56 1.76
C ILE A 18 11.57 -2.96 2.50
N THR A 19 11.31 -2.09 3.46
CA THR A 19 12.35 -1.50 4.33
C THR A 19 12.10 -1.91 5.76
N ILE A 20 13.11 -2.51 6.39
CA ILE A 20 13.07 -2.84 7.81
C ILE A 20 14.02 -1.92 8.57
N CYS A 21 13.50 -1.31 9.64
CA CYS A 21 14.30 -0.43 10.51
C CYS A 21 14.39 -0.96 11.95
N ASP A 22 15.54 -0.72 12.59
CA ASP A 22 15.82 -1.04 13.99
C ASP A 22 14.99 -0.16 14.93
N ALA A 23 14.07 -0.75 15.69
CA ALA A 23 13.26 -0.07 16.70
C ALA A 23 13.83 -0.18 18.12
N THR A 24 15.03 -0.75 18.32
CA THR A 24 15.66 -0.80 19.66
C THR A 24 16.16 0.58 20.10
N LYS A 25 16.58 1.42 19.14
CA LYS A 25 17.10 2.76 19.40
C LYS A 25 16.00 3.69 19.87
N LYS A 26 16.30 4.51 20.89
CA LYS A 26 15.34 5.50 21.45
C LYS A 26 14.80 6.45 20.38
N GLY A 27 15.65 6.93 19.48
CA GLY A 27 15.25 7.81 18.38
C GLY A 27 14.28 7.15 17.41
N ALA A 28 14.53 5.90 17.02
CA ALA A 28 13.61 5.12 16.18
C ALA A 28 12.23 4.96 16.85
N ARG A 29 12.17 4.60 18.14
CA ARG A 29 10.90 4.49 18.89
C ARG A 29 10.12 5.80 19.00
N ILE A 30 10.81 6.94 19.02
CA ILE A 30 10.15 8.25 18.99
C ILE A 30 9.54 8.47 17.60
N ILE A 31 10.29 8.21 16.53
CA ILE A 31 9.82 8.40 15.16
C ILE A 31 8.65 7.46 14.84
N ASP A 32 8.76 6.18 15.21
CA ASP A 32 7.71 5.16 15.10
C ASP A 32 6.38 5.64 15.72
N ARG A 33 6.41 6.09 16.98
CA ARG A 33 5.23 6.67 17.64
C ARG A 33 4.70 7.91 16.94
N LEU A 34 5.56 8.76 16.39
CA LEU A 34 5.15 9.94 15.64
C LEU A 34 4.50 9.58 14.30
N ILE A 35 4.98 8.53 13.63
CA ILE A 35 4.39 7.99 12.40
C ILE A 35 2.99 7.46 12.71
N LYS A 36 2.88 6.58 13.72
CA LYS A 36 1.61 6.01 14.17
C LYS A 36 0.58 7.09 14.49
N ARG A 37 0.96 8.05 15.34
CA ARG A 37 0.09 9.19 15.68
C ARG A 37 -0.32 10.01 14.45
N ASN A 38 0.56 10.20 13.49
CA ASN A 38 0.22 10.94 12.27
C ASN A 38 -0.79 10.16 11.39
N ILE A 39 -0.63 8.84 11.28
CA ILE A 39 -1.58 7.96 10.59
C ILE A 39 -2.94 7.98 11.28
N ASP A 40 -2.97 7.82 12.61
CA ASP A 40 -4.19 7.81 13.40
C ASP A 40 -4.93 9.15 13.32
N ASN A 41 -4.21 10.28 13.44
CA ASN A 41 -4.80 11.61 13.31
C ASN A 41 -5.37 11.86 11.91
N ARG A 42 -4.69 11.37 10.86
CA ARG A 42 -5.20 11.45 9.49
C ARG A 42 -6.48 10.62 9.35
N LYS A 43 -6.49 9.40 9.89
CA LYS A 43 -7.65 8.50 9.84
C LYS A 43 -8.86 9.12 10.55
N ALA A 44 -8.68 9.56 11.80
CA ALA A 44 -9.73 10.25 12.56
C ALA A 44 -10.23 11.51 11.83
N PHE A 45 -9.34 12.26 11.18
CA PHE A 45 -9.75 13.41 10.38
C PHE A 45 -10.61 12.99 9.18
N ILE A 46 -10.26 11.92 8.46
CA ILE A 46 -11.06 11.41 7.33
C ILE A 46 -12.42 10.91 7.80
N GLU A 47 -12.48 10.17 8.90
CA GLU A 47 -13.74 9.70 9.51
C GLU A 47 -14.66 10.88 9.85
N GLN A 48 -14.12 11.99 10.36
CA GLN A 48 -14.90 13.21 10.59
C GLN A 48 -15.48 13.81 9.31
N LEU A 49 -14.81 13.65 8.16
CA LEU A 49 -15.32 14.17 6.88
C LEU A 49 -16.53 13.37 6.39
N GLU A 50 -16.67 12.10 6.77
CA GLU A 50 -17.81 11.26 6.38
C GLU A 50 -19.14 11.75 6.96
N PHE A 51 -19.09 12.53 8.05
CA PHE A 51 -20.27 13.14 8.68
C PHE A 51 -20.62 14.52 8.12
N LEU A 52 -19.81 15.10 7.23
CA LEU A 52 -20.10 16.41 6.65
C LEU A 52 -21.17 16.30 5.56
N SER A 53 -22.10 17.25 5.54
CA SER A 53 -22.96 17.42 4.38
C SER A 53 -22.14 17.85 3.16
N MET A 54 -22.63 17.54 1.96
CA MET A 54 -21.96 17.95 0.72
C MET A 54 -21.78 19.47 0.61
N LYS A 55 -22.68 20.27 1.22
CA LYS A 55 -22.58 21.74 1.25
C LYS A 55 -21.39 22.19 2.12
N GLU A 56 -21.24 21.60 3.30
CA GLU A 56 -20.14 21.89 4.23
C GLU A 56 -18.79 21.42 3.69
N TYR A 57 -18.76 20.22 3.10
CA TYR A 57 -17.56 19.72 2.46
C TYR A 57 -17.08 20.68 1.37
N LYS A 58 -17.99 21.13 0.50
CA LYS A 58 -17.68 22.10 -0.57
C LYS A 58 -17.19 23.44 -0.03
N SER A 59 -17.77 23.96 1.04
CA SER A 59 -17.34 25.25 1.62
C SER A 59 -15.96 25.16 2.29
N ARG A 60 -15.60 24.00 2.85
CA ARG A 60 -14.34 23.76 3.57
C ARG A 60 -13.26 23.07 2.75
N LYS A 61 -13.52 22.76 1.48
CA LYS A 61 -12.66 21.94 0.61
C LYS A 61 -11.16 22.32 0.69
N LYS A 62 -10.84 23.60 0.59
CA LYS A 62 -9.44 24.09 0.64
C LYS A 62 -8.75 23.80 1.98
N GLU A 63 -9.47 23.97 3.09
CA GLU A 63 -8.96 23.68 4.45
C GLU A 63 -8.69 22.18 4.60
N ILE A 64 -9.62 21.36 4.12
CA ILE A 64 -9.53 19.89 4.14
C ILE A 64 -8.32 19.41 3.34
N GLU A 65 -8.17 19.89 2.10
CA GLU A 65 -7.04 19.56 1.24
C GLU A 65 -5.70 19.99 1.85
N PHE A 66 -5.65 21.18 2.46
CA PHE A 66 -4.46 21.69 3.13
C PHE A 66 -4.05 20.78 4.31
N LYS A 67 -5.02 20.39 5.16
CA LYS A 67 -4.77 19.48 6.29
C LYS A 67 -4.30 18.10 5.82
N LEU A 68 -4.96 17.51 4.83
CA LEU A 68 -4.56 16.22 4.25
C LEU A 68 -3.13 16.26 3.68
N LYS A 69 -2.78 17.33 2.97
CA LYS A 69 -1.42 17.55 2.47
C LYS A 69 -0.40 17.69 3.60
N GLY A 70 -0.79 18.32 4.71
CA GLY A 70 0.02 18.42 5.93
C GLY A 70 0.35 17.07 6.55
N TYR A 71 -0.66 16.20 6.73
CA TYR A 71 -0.46 14.83 7.23
C TYR A 71 0.48 14.03 6.34
N TRP A 72 0.33 14.14 5.02
CA TRP A 72 1.18 13.45 4.06
C TRP A 72 2.64 13.92 4.11
N LYS A 73 2.88 15.24 4.08
CA LYS A 73 4.24 15.81 4.18
C LYS A 73 4.94 15.34 5.46
N ARG A 74 4.21 15.36 6.58
CA ARG A 74 4.72 14.91 7.88
C ARG A 74 5.05 13.42 7.87
N TYR A 75 4.15 12.57 7.35
CA TYR A 75 4.40 11.14 7.22
C TYR A 75 5.67 10.86 6.40
N LYS A 76 5.79 11.48 5.21
CA LYS A 76 6.96 11.32 4.34
C LYS A 76 8.26 11.77 5.01
N LEU A 77 8.23 12.88 5.72
CA LEU A 77 9.39 13.35 6.50
C LEU A 77 9.80 12.33 7.56
N LEU A 78 8.85 11.83 8.35
CA LEU A 78 9.13 10.89 9.43
C LEU A 78 9.67 9.55 8.90
N ILE A 79 9.06 9.01 7.84
CA ILE A 79 9.55 7.80 7.17
C ILE A 79 10.95 8.03 6.60
N SER A 80 11.20 9.16 5.96
CA SER A 80 12.53 9.49 5.42
C SER A 80 13.60 9.55 6.52
N VAL A 81 13.29 10.17 7.67
CA VAL A 81 14.20 10.21 8.82
C VAL A 81 14.40 8.80 9.39
N LEU A 82 13.34 8.00 9.52
CA LEU A 82 13.44 6.63 10.00
C LEU A 82 14.38 5.80 9.11
N HIS A 83 14.13 5.79 7.80
CA HIS A 83 14.91 5.04 6.83
C HIS A 83 16.37 5.52 6.78
N LYS A 84 16.60 6.84 6.80
CA LYS A 84 17.94 7.42 6.73
C LYS A 84 18.84 6.99 7.89
N PHE A 85 18.29 6.86 9.09
CA PHE A 85 19.09 6.66 10.30
C PHE A 85 18.99 5.26 10.91
N TYR A 86 17.96 4.48 10.56
CA TYR A 86 17.66 3.23 11.26
C TYR A 86 17.40 2.03 10.35
N THR A 87 17.53 2.15 9.02
CA THR A 87 17.40 0.99 8.11
C THR A 87 18.42 -0.10 8.46
N LYS A 88 17.93 -1.33 8.62
CA LYS A 88 18.73 -2.55 8.77
C LYS A 88 18.87 -3.31 7.46
N ARG A 89 17.75 -3.44 6.73
CA ARG A 89 17.67 -4.18 5.47
C ARG A 89 16.60 -3.58 4.58
N GLN A 90 16.83 -3.71 3.29
CA GLN A 90 15.97 -3.19 2.27
C GLN A 90 15.97 -4.17 1.10
N GLN A 91 14.79 -4.48 0.57
CA GLN A 91 14.60 -5.36 -0.59
C GLN A 91 13.79 -4.61 -1.64
N VAL A 92 14.22 -4.75 -2.90
CA VAL A 92 13.53 -4.23 -4.07
C VAL A 92 13.05 -5.43 -4.87
N VAL A 93 11.74 -5.50 -5.13
CA VAL A 93 11.11 -6.63 -5.83
C VAL A 93 10.16 -6.09 -6.89
N HIS A 94 10.05 -6.75 -8.04
CA HIS A 94 9.06 -6.41 -9.05
C HIS A 94 7.74 -7.11 -8.75
N ASN A 95 6.61 -6.42 -8.93
CA ASN A 95 5.30 -7.03 -8.79
C ASN A 95 4.66 -7.36 -10.12
N ILE A 96 3.69 -8.25 -9.98
CA ILE A 96 2.66 -8.49 -10.97
C ILE A 96 1.42 -7.76 -10.48
N THR A 97 0.88 -6.85 -11.30
CA THR A 97 -0.51 -6.41 -11.11
C THR A 97 -1.40 -7.55 -11.58
N THR A 98 -2.34 -8.00 -10.75
CA THR A 98 -3.15 -9.18 -11.06
C THR A 98 -4.26 -8.85 -12.05
N THR A 99 -4.83 -9.88 -12.68
CA THR A 99 -5.97 -9.73 -13.60
C THR A 99 -7.19 -9.14 -12.91
N VAL A 100 -7.48 -9.53 -11.66
CA VAL A 100 -8.60 -8.96 -10.90
C VAL A 100 -8.37 -7.48 -10.58
N GLY A 101 -7.14 -7.08 -10.24
CA GLY A 101 -6.76 -5.68 -10.05
C GLY A 101 -6.95 -4.84 -11.32
N ARG A 102 -6.47 -5.31 -12.47
CA ARG A 102 -6.67 -4.63 -13.77
C ARG A 102 -8.14 -4.54 -14.17
N ASN A 103 -8.93 -5.58 -13.90
CA ASN A 103 -10.35 -5.59 -14.18
C ASN A 103 -11.10 -4.49 -13.41
N VAL A 104 -10.69 -4.19 -12.18
CA VAL A 104 -11.27 -3.07 -11.44
C VAL A 104 -10.98 -1.74 -12.13
N LEU A 105 -9.73 -1.51 -12.56
CA LEU A 105 -9.38 -0.28 -13.29
C LEU A 105 -10.17 -0.14 -14.59
N ALA A 106 -10.26 -1.21 -15.38
CA ALA A 106 -11.03 -1.23 -16.63
C ALA A 106 -12.51 -0.90 -16.38
N ARG A 107 -13.12 -1.49 -15.33
CA ARG A 107 -14.50 -1.20 -14.92
C ARG A 107 -14.68 0.28 -14.55
N ARG A 108 -13.78 0.84 -13.74
CA ARG A 108 -13.84 2.26 -13.36
C ARG A 108 -13.79 3.17 -14.59
N LEU A 109 -12.91 2.86 -15.54
CA LEU A 109 -12.75 3.63 -16.79
C LEU A 109 -13.97 3.49 -17.70
N SER A 110 -14.66 2.34 -17.69
CA SER A 110 -15.89 2.12 -18.45
C SER A 110 -17.16 2.62 -17.75
N GLY A 111 -17.03 3.35 -16.63
CA GLY A 111 -18.16 3.87 -15.86
C GLY A 111 -18.86 2.85 -14.96
N ASN A 112 -18.35 1.63 -14.84
CA ASN A 112 -18.83 0.65 -13.88
C ASN A 112 -18.24 0.95 -12.49
N THR A 113 -19.11 1.27 -11.53
CA THR A 113 -18.72 1.70 -10.18
C THR A 113 -18.90 0.64 -9.10
N THR A 114 -18.97 -0.65 -9.46
CA THR A 114 -19.11 -1.77 -8.49
C THR A 114 -17.98 -1.78 -7.46
N TYR A 115 -16.77 -1.42 -7.89
CA TYR A 115 -15.61 -1.19 -7.02
C TYR A 115 -15.25 0.30 -7.07
N THR A 116 -14.60 0.83 -6.03
CA THR A 116 -14.17 2.24 -5.99
C THR A 116 -12.87 2.46 -6.78
N GLY A 117 -12.04 1.41 -6.88
CA GLY A 117 -10.68 1.50 -7.43
C GLY A 117 -9.64 2.00 -6.41
N ILE A 118 -10.04 2.24 -5.15
CA ILE A 118 -9.16 2.72 -4.10
C ILE A 118 -8.46 1.53 -3.44
N VAL A 119 -7.13 1.48 -3.55
CA VAL A 119 -6.30 0.61 -2.73
C VAL A 119 -6.32 1.12 -1.28
N ASN A 120 -6.78 0.29 -0.35
CA ASN A 120 -6.99 0.69 1.04
C ASN A 120 -6.35 -0.27 2.07
N TYR A 121 -5.87 -1.44 1.64
CA TYR A 121 -5.15 -2.38 2.51
C TYR A 121 -3.86 -2.89 1.85
N CYS A 122 -2.88 -3.21 2.69
CA CYS A 122 -1.76 -4.07 2.35
C CYS A 122 -1.80 -5.29 3.28
N ALA A 123 -1.61 -6.47 2.73
CA ALA A 123 -1.52 -7.72 3.46
C ALA A 123 -0.17 -8.39 3.22
N VAL A 124 0.19 -9.25 4.16
CA VAL A 124 1.38 -10.10 4.17
C VAL A 124 0.95 -11.53 4.46
N GLY A 125 1.74 -12.48 3.97
CA GLY A 125 1.48 -13.91 4.11
C GLY A 125 2.76 -14.72 4.12
N ASP A 126 2.64 -16.02 4.32
CA ASP A 126 3.77 -16.98 4.42
C ASP A 126 3.79 -17.99 3.26
N ASN A 127 3.00 -17.79 2.21
CA ASN A 127 3.06 -18.63 1.03
C ASN A 127 4.22 -18.18 0.10
N ASN A 128 5.16 -19.08 -0.17
CA ASN A 128 6.30 -18.84 -1.06
C ASN A 128 6.09 -19.23 -2.53
N THR A 129 4.87 -19.63 -2.92
CA THR A 129 4.53 -19.91 -4.32
C THR A 129 4.63 -18.61 -5.12
N ALA A 130 5.42 -18.63 -6.18
CA ALA A 130 5.63 -17.48 -7.07
C ALA A 130 4.30 -16.82 -7.46
N ALA A 131 4.27 -15.48 -7.41
CA ALA A 131 3.09 -14.73 -7.81
C ALA A 131 2.77 -15.00 -9.29
N VAL A 132 1.49 -15.18 -9.59
CA VAL A 132 0.98 -15.35 -10.96
C VAL A 132 -0.11 -14.33 -11.26
N ILE A 133 -0.24 -13.97 -12.54
CA ILE A 133 -1.18 -12.92 -12.96
C ILE A 133 -2.66 -13.26 -12.70
N GLY A 134 -2.96 -14.54 -12.52
CA GLY A 134 -4.30 -15.05 -12.20
C GLY A 134 -4.67 -14.98 -10.72
N ASP A 135 -3.74 -14.61 -9.84
CA ASP A 135 -4.00 -14.58 -8.41
C ASP A 135 -5.12 -13.60 -8.06
N ALA A 136 -6.09 -14.09 -7.28
CA ALA A 136 -7.19 -13.29 -6.76
C ALA A 136 -7.02 -12.92 -5.28
N THR A 137 -6.16 -13.64 -4.57
CA THR A 137 -5.87 -13.53 -3.14
C THR A 137 -4.39 -13.86 -2.88
N LEU A 138 -3.92 -13.61 -1.66
CA LEU A 138 -2.68 -14.24 -1.20
C LEU A 138 -2.87 -15.76 -1.05
N GLY A 139 -1.77 -16.51 -1.10
CA GLY A 139 -1.80 -17.97 -0.93
C GLY A 139 -2.13 -18.37 0.51
N ASN A 140 -1.58 -17.67 1.49
CA ASN A 140 -1.95 -17.73 2.89
C ASN A 140 -1.71 -16.36 3.56
N GLU A 141 -2.76 -15.58 3.70
CA GLU A 141 -2.70 -14.27 4.35
C GLU A 141 -2.63 -14.42 5.88
N THR A 142 -1.55 -13.91 6.48
CA THR A 142 -1.31 -13.97 7.94
C THR A 142 -1.64 -12.67 8.65
N SER A 143 -1.47 -11.53 7.96
CA SER A 143 -1.76 -10.22 8.53
C SER A 143 -2.11 -9.20 7.46
N ARG A 144 -2.93 -8.21 7.83
CA ARG A 144 -3.21 -7.05 6.98
C ARG A 144 -3.35 -5.78 7.77
N LYS A 145 -3.09 -4.65 7.09
CA LYS A 145 -3.21 -3.32 7.67
C LYS A 145 -3.73 -2.31 6.65
N VAL A 146 -4.50 -1.35 7.14
CA VAL A 146 -4.98 -0.20 6.36
C VAL A 146 -3.79 0.57 5.79
N LEU A 147 -3.92 1.02 4.54
CA LEU A 147 -2.91 1.79 3.84
C LEU A 147 -2.53 3.05 4.64
N SER A 148 -1.25 3.20 4.93
CA SER A 148 -0.72 4.34 5.69
C SER A 148 -0.68 5.60 4.83
N SER A 149 -0.34 5.46 3.54
CA SER A 149 -0.34 6.54 2.56
C SER A 149 -0.64 6.01 1.16
N GLY A 150 -1.52 6.70 0.43
CA GLY A 150 -1.76 6.49 -1.00
C GLY A 150 -1.72 7.84 -1.70
N THR A 151 -0.87 7.99 -2.71
CA THR A 151 -0.76 9.22 -3.51
C THR A 151 -0.37 8.89 -4.95
N TYR A 152 -0.38 9.88 -5.82
CA TYR A 152 0.06 9.73 -7.20
C TYR A 152 0.84 10.97 -7.65
N SER A 153 1.66 10.77 -8.68
CA SER A 153 2.30 11.85 -9.43
C SER A 153 2.35 11.42 -10.89
N SER A 154 1.78 12.22 -11.78
CA SER A 154 1.60 11.85 -13.19
C SER A 154 0.87 10.50 -13.30
N ASN A 155 1.45 9.54 -14.03
CA ASN A 155 0.95 8.19 -14.22
C ASN A 155 1.50 7.16 -13.20
N ILE A 156 2.06 7.63 -12.07
CA ILE A 156 2.67 6.77 -11.05
C ILE A 156 1.86 6.83 -9.76
N ALA A 157 1.40 5.68 -9.27
CA ALA A 157 0.80 5.51 -7.95
C ALA A 157 1.85 5.09 -6.91
N TYR A 158 1.81 5.70 -5.73
CA TYR A 158 2.65 5.38 -4.58
C TYR A 158 1.75 4.93 -3.43
N LEU A 159 1.85 3.65 -3.08
CA LEU A 159 1.06 3.01 -2.05
C LEU A 159 1.99 2.54 -0.94
N GLU A 160 1.71 2.89 0.31
CA GLU A 160 2.57 2.54 1.43
C GLU A 160 1.78 2.09 2.64
N THR A 161 2.28 1.03 3.27
CA THR A 161 1.82 0.57 4.58
C THR A 161 3.00 0.46 5.52
N PHE A 162 2.84 1.06 6.70
CA PHE A 162 3.80 1.03 7.77
C PHE A 162 3.30 0.12 8.89
N PHE A 163 4.05 -0.93 9.19
CA PHE A 163 3.88 -1.81 10.33
C PHE A 163 4.83 -1.38 11.44
N ASP A 164 4.27 -1.06 12.61
CA ASP A 164 5.04 -0.70 13.79
C ASP A 164 5.80 -1.92 14.35
N ALA A 165 6.57 -1.72 15.41
CA ALA A 165 7.40 -2.77 15.97
C ALA A 165 6.61 -4.03 16.36
N THR A 166 5.37 -3.87 16.82
CA THR A 166 4.54 -4.95 17.38
C THR A 166 3.61 -5.63 16.37
N GLU A 167 3.44 -5.03 15.19
CA GLU A 167 2.55 -5.56 14.15
C GLU A 167 3.29 -6.51 13.20
N ALA A 168 2.56 -7.50 12.65
CA ALA A 168 3.05 -8.45 11.64
C ALA A 168 4.43 -9.05 11.99
N VAL A 169 4.61 -9.53 13.22
CA VAL A 169 5.86 -10.16 13.67
C VAL A 169 5.86 -11.62 13.22
N ASP A 170 6.54 -11.91 12.11
CA ASP A 170 6.71 -13.27 11.60
C ASP A 170 7.74 -13.29 10.44
N THR A 171 7.90 -14.46 9.83
CA THR A 171 8.44 -14.62 8.47
C THR A 171 7.33 -14.41 7.45
N HIS A 172 7.51 -13.40 6.60
CA HIS A 172 6.62 -13.10 5.48
C HIS A 172 7.29 -13.51 4.18
N GLU A 173 6.56 -14.18 3.31
CA GLU A 173 7.04 -14.68 2.02
C GLU A 173 6.23 -14.12 0.83
N GLU A 174 5.06 -13.54 1.10
CA GLU A 174 4.22 -12.87 0.11
C GLU A 174 3.58 -11.59 0.64
N TYR A 175 3.22 -10.74 -0.31
CA TYR A 175 2.68 -9.41 -0.05
C TYR A 175 1.66 -9.08 -1.11
N GLY A 176 0.62 -8.33 -0.73
CA GLY A 176 -0.36 -7.83 -1.67
C GLY A 176 -1.02 -6.55 -1.23
N PHE A 177 -1.37 -5.71 -2.20
CA PHE A 177 -2.25 -4.58 -1.96
C PHE A 177 -3.65 -4.91 -2.45
N TYR A 178 -4.67 -4.43 -1.73
CA TYR A 178 -6.06 -4.73 -2.01
C TYR A 178 -6.85 -3.45 -2.28
N ILE A 179 -7.63 -3.48 -3.36
CA ILE A 179 -8.69 -2.52 -3.65
C ILE A 179 -9.93 -2.93 -2.87
N ASP A 180 -10.59 -1.96 -2.22
CA ASP A 180 -11.84 -2.17 -1.48
C ASP A 180 -11.76 -3.34 -0.48
N GLY A 181 -10.61 -3.52 0.15
CA GLY A 181 -10.39 -4.52 1.18
C GLY A 181 -11.11 -4.18 2.48
N GLY A 182 -11.50 -5.22 3.22
CA GLY A 182 -12.00 -5.15 4.58
C GLY A 182 -10.95 -5.63 5.60
N ALA A 183 -11.35 -5.70 6.88
CA ALA A 183 -10.44 -6.13 7.95
C ALA A 183 -10.16 -7.65 7.96
N GLY A 184 -11.06 -8.46 7.39
CA GLY A 184 -10.89 -9.92 7.30
C GLY A 184 -9.93 -10.32 6.19
N ALA A 185 -9.27 -11.48 6.34
CA ALA A 185 -8.29 -11.98 5.38
C ALA A 185 -8.86 -12.12 3.96
N ASN A 186 -8.05 -11.85 2.92
CA ASN A 186 -8.40 -12.05 1.51
C ASN A 186 -9.67 -11.31 1.06
N THR A 187 -10.08 -10.25 1.75
CA THR A 187 -11.21 -9.41 1.33
C THR A 187 -10.77 -8.27 0.43
N GLY A 188 -11.61 -7.93 -0.56
CA GLY A 188 -11.37 -6.93 -1.59
C GLY A 188 -11.01 -7.54 -2.93
N GLN A 189 -10.33 -6.78 -3.77
CA GLN A 189 -9.72 -7.25 -5.02
C GLN A 189 -8.22 -7.09 -4.91
N LEU A 190 -7.47 -8.20 -5.03
CA LEU A 190 -6.02 -8.15 -5.02
C LEU A 190 -5.54 -7.30 -6.19
N PHE A 191 -4.86 -6.20 -5.91
CA PHE A 191 -4.37 -5.27 -6.93
C PHE A 191 -3.03 -5.75 -7.50
N ASN A 192 -2.11 -6.09 -6.63
CA ASN A 192 -0.82 -6.66 -6.97
C ASN A 192 -0.37 -7.66 -5.92
N ARG A 193 0.47 -8.61 -6.36
CA ARG A 193 1.13 -9.60 -5.52
C ARG A 193 2.60 -9.68 -5.89
N PHE A 194 3.43 -9.90 -4.89
CA PHE A 194 4.85 -10.19 -5.06
C PHE A 194 5.32 -11.10 -3.92
N THR A 195 6.33 -11.91 -4.20
CA THR A 195 6.94 -12.80 -3.23
C THR A 195 8.33 -12.31 -2.87
N ALA A 196 8.64 -12.30 -1.58
CA ALA A 196 9.95 -11.96 -1.04
C ALA A 196 10.03 -12.48 0.39
N THR A 197 11.13 -13.12 0.79
CA THR A 197 11.28 -13.55 2.18
C THR A 197 11.80 -12.39 3.03
N THR A 198 10.98 -11.94 3.98
CA THR A 198 11.36 -11.01 5.05
C THR A 198 10.92 -11.54 6.40
N VAL A 199 11.88 -11.87 7.25
CA VAL A 199 11.64 -12.05 8.70
C VAL A 199 11.49 -10.67 9.33
N LYS A 200 10.50 -10.43 10.19
CA LYS A 200 10.35 -9.21 10.99
C LYS A 200 10.21 -9.57 12.46
N SER A 201 11.07 -9.01 13.32
CA SER A 201 10.98 -9.17 14.77
C SER A 201 10.09 -8.11 15.43
N ASN A 202 9.78 -8.30 16.72
CA ASN A 202 9.02 -7.35 17.55
C ASN A 202 9.81 -6.08 17.94
N VAL A 203 11.08 -5.98 17.53
CA VAL A 203 11.96 -4.82 17.72
C VAL A 203 12.32 -4.16 16.40
N GLU A 204 11.56 -4.44 15.36
CA GLU A 204 11.78 -3.93 14.01
C GLU A 204 10.49 -3.38 13.44
N THR A 205 10.57 -2.23 12.78
CA THR A 205 9.46 -1.67 11.99
C THR A 205 9.59 -2.10 10.54
N MET A 206 8.48 -2.19 9.82
CA MET A 206 8.46 -2.55 8.40
C MET A 206 7.64 -1.55 7.61
N ASN A 207 8.25 -0.97 6.58
CA ASN A 207 7.57 -0.17 5.58
C ASN A 207 7.54 -0.93 4.26
N ILE A 208 6.34 -1.16 3.73
CA ILE A 208 6.13 -1.75 2.41
C ILE A 208 5.58 -0.67 1.50
N GLN A 209 6.29 -0.41 0.41
CA GLN A 209 5.90 0.53 -0.62
C GLN A 209 5.67 -0.23 -1.94
N SER A 210 4.62 0.17 -2.66
CA SER A 210 4.38 -0.19 -4.05
C SER A 210 4.38 1.07 -4.89
N ILE A 211 5.21 1.08 -5.93
CA ILE A 211 5.30 2.13 -6.93
C ILE A 211 4.83 1.53 -8.24
N VAL A 212 3.63 1.90 -8.68
CA VAL A 212 3.00 1.33 -9.88
C VAL A 212 2.94 2.40 -10.95
N THR A 213 3.51 2.10 -12.13
CA THR A 213 3.51 3.01 -13.28
C THR A 213 2.52 2.52 -14.31
N PHE A 214 1.60 3.40 -14.73
CA PHE A 214 0.63 3.13 -15.78
C PHE A 214 1.15 3.71 -17.09
N ASN A 215 1.75 2.88 -17.93
CA ASN A 215 2.12 3.28 -19.28
C ASN A 215 1.09 2.71 -20.26
N ASP A 216 0.66 3.53 -21.21
CA ASP A 216 0.20 3.02 -22.49
C ASP A 216 1.43 2.47 -23.21
N ALA A 217 1.26 1.29 -23.80
CA ALA A 217 2.37 0.48 -24.24
C ALA A 217 2.44 0.38 -25.76
#